data_AF-A0A177G566-F1
#
_entry.id   AF-A0A177G566-F1
#
_cell.length_a   1.000
_cell.length_b   1.000
_cell.length_c   1.000
_cell.angle_alpha   90.00
_cell.angle_beta   90.00
_cell.angle_gamma   90.00
#
_symmetry.space_group_name_H-M   'P 1'
#
loop_
_entity.id
_entity.type
_entity.pdbx_description
1 polymer ?
#
loop_
_entity_poly.entity_id
_entity_poly.type
_entity_poly.pdbx_seq_one_letter_code
_entity_poly.pdbx_strand_id
1 'polypeptide(L)' 'MPWQNDPEAFTAWTEGRTGYPLVDAGMRELRATGTMHNRVRMVVASFFDQTSADRLA' A
#
# COMPACT_ATOMS: atom_id res chain seq x y z
N MET A 1 14.83 -13.09 1.98
CA MET A 1 13.73 -13.05 2.97
C MET A 1 12.55 -13.83 2.41
N PRO A 2 11.87 -14.67 3.20
CA PRO A 2 10.62 -15.28 2.76
C PRO A 2 9.56 -14.18 2.57
N TRP A 3 8.77 -14.29 1.50
CA TRP A 3 7.63 -13.41 1.26
C TRP A 3 6.64 -13.56 2.42
N GLN A 4 6.37 -12.47 3.12
CA GLN A 4 5.33 -12.44 4.13
C GLN A 4 3.99 -12.27 3.44
N ASN A 5 3.15 -13.30 3.57
CA ASN A 5 1.82 -13.31 2.98
C ASN A 5 0.83 -12.92 4.08
N ASP A 6 0.57 -11.62 4.23
CA ASP A 6 -0.43 -11.06 5.14
C ASP A 6 -1.64 -10.58 4.30
N PRO A 7 -2.71 -11.40 4.18
CA PRO A 7 -3.89 -11.05 3.40
C PRO A 7 -4.61 -9.82 3.96
N GLU A 8 -4.58 -9.59 5.28
CA GLU A 8 -5.25 -8.44 5.89
C GLU A 8 -4.51 -7.14 5.57
N ALA A 9 -3.17 -7.15 5.61
CA ALA A 9 -2.36 -6.03 5.14
C ALA A 9 -2.66 -5.70 3.67
N PHE A 10 -2.74 -6.74 2.83
CA PHE A 10 -3.03 -6.59 1.42
C PHE A 10 -4.42 -5.99 1.18
N THR A 11 -5.45 -6.47 1.89
CA THR A 11 -6.80 -5.91 1.82
C THR A 11 -6.83 -4.46 2.30
N ALA A 12 -6.18 -4.13 3.43
CA ALA A 12 -6.12 -2.77 3.95
C ALA A 12 -5.41 -1.81 2.98
N TRP A 13 -4.34 -2.26 2.32
CA TRP A 13 -3.63 -1.49 1.29
C TRP A 13 -4.51 -1.27 0.06
N THR A 14 -5.15 -2.32 -0.45
CA THR A 14 -6.03 -2.24 -1.63
C THR A 14 -7.22 -1.30 -1.41
N GLU A 15 -7.72 -1.23 -0.18
CA GLU A 15 -8.85 -0.37 0.20
C GLU A 15 -8.44 1.03 0.67
N GLY A 16 -7.13 1.33 0.79
CA GLY A 16 -6.65 2.61 1.29
C GLY A 16 -7.06 2.88 2.74
N ARG A 17 -6.83 1.90 3.61
CA ARG A 17 -6.98 1.95 5.08
C ARG A 17 -5.68 1.63 5.82
N THR A 18 -4.55 2.00 5.23
CA THR A 18 -3.23 1.77 5.81
C THR A 18 -2.93 2.71 6.99
N GLY A 19 -3.66 3.83 7.09
CA GLY A 19 -3.42 4.87 8.10
C GLY A 19 -2.40 5.91 7.64
N TYR A 20 -1.80 5.73 6.46
CA TYR A 20 -0.87 6.67 5.85
C TYR A 20 -1.58 7.51 4.78
N PRO A 21 -1.82 8.82 5.01
CA PRO A 21 -2.67 9.63 4.13
C PRO A 21 -2.26 9.63 2.66
N LEU A 22 -0.96 9.61 2.37
CA LEU A 22 -0.43 9.63 1.00
C LEU A 22 -0.67 8.30 0.26
N VAL A 23 -0.49 7.17 0.96
CA VAL A 23 -0.72 5.83 0.41
C VAL A 23 -2.22 5.60 0.23
N ASP A 24 -3.02 5.97 1.23
CA ASP A 24 -4.47 5.83 1.20
C ASP A 24 -5.11 6.70 0.11
N ALA A 25 -4.63 7.94 -0.06
CA ALA A 25 -5.08 8.80 -1.16
C ALA A 25 -4.73 8.22 -2.53
N GLY A 26 -3.51 7.69 -2.71
CA GLY A 26 -3.10 7.04 -3.94
C GLY A 26 -3.96 5.82 -4.27
N MET A 27 -4.17 4.93 -3.31
CA MET A 27 -4.98 3.72 -3.52
C MET A 27 -6.45 4.05 -3.80
N ARG A 28 -7.00 5.08 -3.17
CA ARG A 28 -8.35 5.59 -3.48
C ARG A 28 -8.43 6.24 -4.87
N GLU A 29 -7.42 7.01 -5.27
CA GLU A 29 -7.32 7.60 -6.61
C GLU A 29 -7.28 6.51 -7.68
N LEU A 30 -6.47 5.47 -7.48
CA LEU A 30 -6.39 4.32 -8.39
C LEU A 30 -7.73 3.60 -8.49
N ARG A 31 -8.42 3.41 -7.35
CA ARG A 31 -9.74 2.74 -7.31
C ARG A 31 -10.83 3.57 -8.00
N ALA A 32 -10.77 4.90 -7.88
CA ALA A 32 -11.77 5.80 -8.45
C ALA A 32 -11.54 6.11 -9.93
N THR A 33 -10.29 6.26 -10.36
CA THR A 33 -9.94 6.76 -11.71
C THR A 33 -9.27 5.72 -12.60
N GLY A 34 -8.77 4.61 -12.05
CA GLY A 34 -7.93 3.65 -12.76
C GLY A 34 -6.51 4.18 -13.06
N THR A 35 -6.18 5.37 -12.59
CA THR A 35 -4.87 6.00 -12.79
C THR A 35 -4.27 6.42 -11.45
N MET A 36 -2.95 6.58 -11.42
CA MET A 36 -2.22 7.01 -10.23
C MET A 36 -0.97 7.72 -10.70
N HIS A 37 -0.66 8.88 -10.11
CA HIS A 37 0.53 9.65 -10.47
C HIS A 37 1.81 8.82 -10.26
N ASN A 38 2.78 8.93 -11.18
CA ASN A 38 4.00 8.10 -11.17
C ASN A 38 4.76 8.14 -9.83
N ARG A 39 4.85 9.33 -9.21
CA ARG A 39 5.51 9.49 -7.91
C ARG A 39 4.78 8.80 -6.77
N VAL A 40 3.45 8.76 -6.82
CA VAL A 40 2.62 8.09 -5.82
C VAL A 40 2.73 6.58 -5.99
N ARG A 41 2.81 6.07 -7.23
CA ARG A 41 3.04 4.64 -7.52
C ARG A 41 4.30 4.11 -6.85
N MET A 42 5.41 4.86 -6.93
CA MET A 42 6.67 4.47 -6.29
C MET A 42 6.51 4.36 -4.77
N VAL A 43 5.88 5.36 -4.13
CA VAL A 43 5.68 5.37 -2.68
C VAL A 43 4.77 4.23 -2.23
N VAL A 44 3.63 4.05 -2.92
CA VAL A 44 2.63 3.02 -2.61
C VAL A 44 3.21 1.60 -2.76
N ALA A 45 4.08 1.37 -3.75
CA ALA A 45 4.75 0.08 -3.96
C ALA A 45 5.84 -0.19 -2.91
N SER A 46 6.69 0.80 -2.61
CA SER A 46 7.72 0.66 -1.56
C SER A 46 7.12 0.49 -0.17
N PHE A 47 5.95 1.10 0.08
CA PHE A 47 5.24 0.97 1.35
C PHE A 47 4.78 -0.47 1.63
N PHE A 48 4.35 -1.20 0.61
CA PHE A 48 3.91 -2.59 0.75
C PHE A 48 5.05 -3.52 1.18
N ASP A 49 6.24 -3.30 0.62
CA ASP A 49 7.45 -4.05 0.98
C ASP A 49 7.92 -3.71 2.42
N GLN A 50 7.92 -2.43 2.79
CA GLN A 50 8.36 -1.97 4.11
C GLN A 50 7.40 -2.35 5.24
N THR A 51 6.09 -2.19 5.06
CA THR A 51 5.09 -2.50 6.11
C THR A 51 5.06 -3.98 6.46
N SER A 52 5.38 -4.84 5.49
CA SER A 52 5.55 -6.27 5.71
C SER A 52 6.74 -6.56 6.64
N ALA A 53 7.81 -5.75 6.61
CA ALA A 53 8.98 -5.95 7.46
C ALA A 53 8.76 -5.49 8.92
N ASP A 54 8.02 -4.40 9.15
CA ASP A 54 7.84 -3.80 10.48
C ASP A 54 6.92 -4.60 11.42
N ARG A 55 6.07 -5.50 10.91
CA ARG A 55 5.15 -6.30 11.75
C ARG A 55 5.80 -7.48 12.47
N LEU A 56 7.07 -7.79 12.20
CA LEU A 56 7.82 -8.90 12.82
C LEU A 56 8.88 -8.45 13.84
N ALA A 57 8.95 -7.16 14.19
CA ALA A 57 9.86 -6.63 15.21
C ALA A 57 9.17 -6.47 16.57
#